data_AF-B1I6I7-F1
#
_entry.id   AF-B1I6I7-F1
#
_cell.length_a   1.000
_cell.length_b   1.000
_cell.length_c   1.000
_cell.angle_alpha   90.00
_cell.angle_beta   90.00
_cell.angle_gamma   90.00
#
_symmetry.space_group_name_H-M   'P 1'
#
loop_
_entity.id
_entity.type
_entity.pdbx_description
1 polymer ?
#
loop_
_entity_poly.entity_id
_entity_poly.type
_entity_poly.pdbx_seq_one_letter_code
_entity_poly.pdbx_strand_id
1 'polypeptide(L)'
;MRKGFGGIVLNIAFRFLLPFIIVFAIAVLVHGHYSPGGGFQAGALLGVAVILVQLVQGRDAKWVGRREAVTLSCIGALIYLGIGMLSFFWGGNFLDYGVIPVEATAAKARALGILGVEVGVTLAVMGVTIIMFDSLTRERGEE
;
A
#
# COMPACT_ATOMS: atom_id res chain seq x y z
N MET A 1 12.75 -18.30 -1.63
CA MET A 1 13.64 -18.62 -2.77
C MET A 1 15.08 -18.87 -2.30
N ARG A 2 15.73 -19.99 -2.66
CA ARG A 2 17.10 -20.35 -2.19
C ARG A 2 18.24 -19.55 -2.84
N LYS A 3 18.04 -18.96 -4.03
CA LYS A 3 18.96 -18.02 -4.73
C LYS A 3 18.14 -16.89 -5.36
N GLY A 4 18.63 -15.64 -5.27
CA GLY A 4 18.03 -14.51 -6.00
C GLY A 4 18.33 -14.61 -7.50
N PHE A 5 17.43 -14.10 -8.34
CA PHE A 5 17.63 -14.06 -9.81
C PHE A 5 18.56 -12.90 -10.24
N GLY A 6 19.07 -12.10 -9.31
CA GLY A 6 19.78 -10.85 -9.57
C GLY A 6 21.21 -11.00 -10.09
N GLY A 7 21.41 -10.83 -11.40
CA GLY A 7 22.72 -10.44 -11.94
C GLY A 7 23.11 -9.01 -11.55
N ILE A 8 24.37 -8.60 -11.80
CA ILE A 8 24.85 -7.22 -11.54
C ILE A 8 23.99 -6.16 -12.24
N VAL A 9 23.65 -6.39 -13.51
CA VAL A 9 22.83 -5.46 -14.30
C VAL A 9 21.45 -5.29 -13.68
N LEU A 10 20.79 -6.40 -13.32
CA LEU A 10 19.46 -6.35 -12.70
C LEU A 10 19.50 -5.66 -11.33
N ASN A 11 20.56 -5.91 -10.54
CA ASN A 11 20.81 -5.26 -9.26
C ASN A 11 20.93 -3.72 -9.38
N ILE A 12 21.64 -3.24 -10.40
CA ILE A 12 21.80 -1.80 -10.65
C ILE A 12 20.48 -1.20 -11.16
N ALA A 13 19.82 -1.87 -12.11
CA ALA A 13 18.58 -1.40 -12.70
C ALA A 13 17.46 -1.24 -11.66
N PHE A 14 17.23 -2.24 -10.80
CA PHE A 14 16.15 -2.13 -9.81
C PHE A 14 16.45 -1.08 -8.72
N ARG A 15 17.73 -0.92 -8.33
CA ARG A 15 18.13 0.14 -7.39
C ARG A 15 17.80 1.54 -7.93
N PHE A 16 17.93 1.72 -9.25
CA PHE A 16 17.55 2.96 -9.89
C PHE A 16 16.03 3.09 -10.01
N LEU A 17 15.30 2.02 -10.38
CA LEU A 17 13.85 2.06 -10.59
C LEU A 17 13.03 2.22 -9.30
N LEU A 18 13.46 1.62 -8.19
CA LEU A 18 12.75 1.63 -6.91
C LEU A 18 12.29 3.02 -6.45
N PRO A 19 13.17 4.05 -6.35
CA PRO A 19 12.74 5.38 -5.93
C PRO A 19 11.67 5.96 -6.86
N PHE A 20 11.75 5.72 -8.17
CA PHE A 20 10.71 6.18 -9.11
C PHE A 20 9.38 5.47 -8.88
N ILE A 21 9.39 4.15 -8.66
CA ILE A 21 8.16 3.40 -8.37
C ILE A 21 7.50 3.91 -7.09
N ILE A 22 8.29 4.14 -6.03
CA ILE A 22 7.77 4.63 -4.74
C ILE A 22 7.18 6.03 -4.89
N VAL A 23 7.92 6.96 -5.52
CA VAL A 23 7.43 8.33 -5.76
C VAL A 23 6.18 8.32 -6.63
N PHE A 24 6.16 7.50 -7.69
CA PHE A 24 5.00 7.37 -8.56
C PHE A 24 3.78 6.80 -7.82
N ALA A 25 3.96 5.77 -6.98
CA ALA A 25 2.89 5.22 -6.16
C ALA A 25 2.31 6.27 -5.18
N ILE A 26 3.16 7.08 -4.56
CA ILE A 26 2.73 8.20 -3.71
C ILE A 26 1.96 9.24 -4.53
N ALA A 27 2.43 9.58 -5.74
CA ALA A 27 1.72 10.51 -6.61
C ALA A 27 0.33 9.99 -7.00
N VAL A 28 0.21 8.70 -7.35
CA VAL A 28 -1.05 8.01 -7.66
C VAL A 28 -2.02 8.01 -6.48
N LEU A 29 -1.51 7.83 -5.25
CA LEU A 29 -2.31 7.93 -4.03
C LEU A 29 -2.83 9.36 -3.82
N VAL A 30 -1.95 10.35 -3.82
CA VAL A 30 -2.33 11.74 -3.50
C VAL A 30 -3.26 12.33 -4.56
N HIS A 31 -3.08 11.99 -5.83
CA HIS A 31 -3.89 12.51 -6.94
C HIS A 31 -5.10 11.63 -7.29
N GLY A 32 -5.39 10.57 -6.50
CA GLY A 32 -6.50 9.65 -6.77
C GLY A 32 -7.88 10.31 -6.89
N HIS A 33 -8.04 11.48 -6.26
CA HIS A 33 -9.27 12.26 -6.30
C HIS A 33 -9.41 13.19 -7.53
N TYR A 34 -8.33 13.44 -8.27
CA TYR A 34 -8.34 14.31 -9.46
C TYR A 34 -8.05 13.56 -10.77
N SER A 35 -7.42 12.38 -10.69
CA SER A 35 -7.00 11.58 -11.84
C SER A 35 -7.34 10.10 -11.62
N PRO A 36 -7.44 9.28 -12.68
CA PRO A 36 -7.52 7.83 -12.55
C PRO A 36 -6.37 7.32 -11.66
N GLY A 37 -6.69 6.68 -10.55
CA GLY A 37 -5.73 6.51 -9.47
C GLY A 37 -6.34 5.97 -8.18
N GLY A 38 -5.61 6.19 -7.09
CA GLY A 38 -6.09 5.96 -5.73
C GLY A 38 -5.34 4.88 -4.96
N GLY A 39 -5.86 4.57 -3.77
CA GLY A 39 -5.15 3.75 -2.79
C GLY A 39 -4.87 2.31 -3.24
N PHE A 40 -5.78 1.69 -4.01
CA PHE A 40 -5.57 0.32 -4.49
C PHE A 40 -4.37 0.22 -5.45
N GLN A 41 -4.31 1.11 -6.44
CA GLN A 41 -3.25 1.11 -7.44
C GLN A 41 -1.90 1.48 -6.84
N ALA A 42 -1.89 2.47 -5.94
CA ALA A 42 -0.70 2.83 -5.17
C ALA A 42 -0.19 1.65 -4.33
N GLY A 43 -1.09 0.95 -3.63
CA GLY A 43 -0.74 -0.22 -2.82
C GLY A 43 -0.14 -1.35 -3.65
N ALA A 44 -0.72 -1.63 -4.82
CA ALA A 44 -0.21 -2.63 -5.74
C ALA A 44 1.20 -2.28 -6.25
N LEU A 45 1.45 -1.02 -6.62
CA LEU A 45 2.78 -0.54 -7.03
C LEU A 45 3.83 -0.70 -5.92
N LEU A 46 3.48 -0.32 -4.69
CA LEU A 46 4.37 -0.50 -3.53
C LEU A 46 4.61 -1.98 -3.23
N GLY A 47 3.59 -2.83 -3.35
CA GLY A 47 3.73 -4.28 -3.22
C GLY A 47 4.69 -4.86 -4.26
N VAL A 48 4.57 -4.43 -5.52
CA VAL A 48 5.49 -4.83 -6.61
C VAL A 48 6.92 -4.35 -6.33
N ALA A 49 7.11 -3.14 -5.80
CA ALA A 49 8.44 -2.66 -5.40
C ALA A 49 9.10 -3.59 -4.37
N VAL A 50 8.35 -4.04 -3.34
CA VAL A 50 8.84 -5.04 -2.37
C VAL A 50 9.17 -6.36 -3.07
N ILE A 51 8.28 -6.86 -3.92
CA ILE A 51 8.46 -8.14 -4.62
C ILE A 51 9.73 -8.10 -5.49
N LEU A 52 9.98 -7.01 -6.21
CA LEU A 52 11.19 -6.83 -7.01
C LEU A 52 12.46 -6.92 -6.15
N VAL A 53 12.46 -6.29 -4.98
CA VAL A 53 13.58 -6.41 -4.01
C VAL A 53 13.81 -7.87 -3.63
N GLN A 54 12.74 -8.59 -3.28
CA GLN A 54 12.82 -9.99 -2.87
C GLN A 54 13.31 -10.91 -4.01
N LEU A 55 12.87 -10.67 -5.24
CA LEU A 55 13.30 -11.44 -6.41
C LEU A 55 14.79 -11.27 -6.72
N VAL A 56 15.29 -10.02 -6.63
CA VAL A 56 16.67 -9.70 -6.98
C VAL A 56 17.64 -10.13 -5.86
N GLN A 57 17.33 -9.80 -4.61
CA GLN A 57 18.22 -10.04 -3.47
C GLN A 57 18.02 -11.41 -2.79
N GLY A 58 16.93 -12.12 -3.07
CA GLY A 58 16.67 -13.44 -2.49
C GLY A 58 16.54 -13.41 -0.96
N ARG A 59 17.15 -14.38 -0.27
CA ARG A 59 17.08 -14.52 1.21
C ARG A 59 17.76 -13.38 1.97
N ASP A 60 18.64 -12.63 1.33
CA ASP A 60 19.35 -11.51 1.96
C ASP A 60 18.55 -10.19 1.89
N ALA A 61 17.37 -10.20 1.28
CA ALA A 61 16.47 -9.06 1.24
C ALA A 61 16.01 -8.68 2.67
N LYS A 62 16.66 -7.70 3.29
CA LYS A 62 16.21 -7.08 4.55
C LYS A 62 15.08 -6.07 4.29
N TRP A 63 13.98 -6.55 3.72
CA TRP A 63 12.78 -5.74 3.41
C TRP A 63 11.54 -6.37 4.02
N VAL A 64 10.35 -5.84 3.69
CA VAL A 64 9.05 -6.32 4.21
C VAL A 64 8.88 -7.82 3.92
N GLY A 65 8.92 -8.63 4.98
CA GLY A 65 8.65 -10.07 4.92
C GLY A 65 7.16 -10.38 5.08
N ARG A 66 6.82 -11.67 5.11
CA ARG A 66 5.42 -12.14 5.23
C ARG A 66 4.74 -11.60 6.50
N ARG A 67 5.42 -11.62 7.64
CA ARG A 67 4.85 -11.19 8.92
C ARG A 67 4.56 -9.69 8.93
N GLU A 68 5.48 -8.91 8.39
CA GLU A 68 5.35 -7.47 8.22
C GLU A 68 4.22 -7.17 7.23
N ALA A 69 4.13 -7.91 6.13
CA ALA A 69 3.06 -7.76 5.14
C ALA A 69 1.67 -8.04 5.73
N VAL A 70 1.52 -9.09 6.56
CA VAL A 70 0.28 -9.35 7.31
C VAL A 70 -0.02 -8.19 8.25
N THR A 71 0.98 -7.72 8.99
CA THR A 71 0.82 -6.59 9.92
C THR A 71 0.37 -5.33 9.20
N LEU A 72 0.99 -4.98 8.07
CA LEU A 72 0.60 -3.87 7.21
C LEU A 72 -0.84 -4.03 6.71
N SER A 73 -1.23 -5.25 6.33
CA SER A 73 -2.57 -5.51 5.83
C SER A 73 -3.65 -5.25 6.89
N CYS A 74 -3.42 -5.71 8.12
CA CYS A 74 -4.29 -5.47 9.27
C CYS A 74 -4.31 -3.99 9.67
N ILE A 75 -3.15 -3.32 9.72
CA ILE A 75 -3.07 -1.88 10.03
C ILE A 75 -3.84 -1.08 8.99
N GLY A 76 -3.71 -1.40 7.70
CA GLY A 76 -4.45 -0.75 6.63
C GLY A 76 -5.96 -0.87 6.81
N ALA A 77 -6.46 -2.07 7.12
CA ALA A 77 -7.86 -2.31 7.41
C ALA A 77 -8.35 -1.56 8.66
N LEU A 78 -7.52 -1.48 9.71
CA LEU A 78 -7.85 -0.72 10.92
C LEU A 78 -7.88 0.79 10.67
N ILE A 79 -7.00 1.32 9.82
CA ILE A 79 -7.02 2.73 9.40
C ILE A 79 -8.30 3.03 8.61
N TYR A 80 -8.66 2.16 7.65
CA TYR A 80 -9.91 2.28 6.90
C TYR A 80 -11.12 2.36 7.84
N LEU A 81 -11.19 1.41 8.78
CA LEU A 81 -12.28 1.33 9.74
C LEU A 81 -12.29 2.56 10.67
N GLY A 82 -11.14 2.90 11.26
CA GLY A 82 -11.02 4.00 12.21
C GLY A 82 -11.38 5.35 11.60
N ILE A 83 -10.89 5.65 10.41
CA ILE A 83 -11.21 6.89 9.70
C ILE A 83 -12.68 6.89 9.26
N GLY A 84 -13.18 5.77 8.74
CA GLY A 84 -14.58 5.70 8.31
C GLY A 84 -15.59 5.82 9.43
N MET A 85 -15.24 5.40 10.65
CA MET A 85 -16.08 5.56 11.84
C MET A 85 -16.01 6.96 12.47
N LEU A 86 -15.08 7.82 12.03
CA LEU A 86 -14.85 9.14 12.65
C LEU A 86 -16.07 10.06 12.58
N SER A 87 -16.88 9.93 11.53
CA SER A 87 -18.12 10.68 11.33
C SER A 87 -19.20 10.38 12.39
N PHE A 88 -19.16 9.21 13.04
CA PHE A 88 -20.12 8.84 14.08
C PHE A 88 -20.09 9.78 15.30
N PHE A 89 -18.91 10.33 15.63
CA PHE A 89 -18.77 11.29 16.74
C PHE A 89 -19.55 12.60 16.52
N TRP A 90 -19.97 12.87 15.28
CA TRP A 90 -20.77 14.04 14.90
C TRP A 90 -22.16 13.67 14.37
N GLY A 91 -22.63 12.44 14.63
CA GLY A 91 -23.96 11.98 14.22
C GLY A 91 -24.10 11.71 12.71
N GLY A 92 -22.99 11.64 11.98
CA GLY A 92 -22.98 11.24 10.56
C GLY A 92 -23.02 9.73 10.38
N ASN A 93 -23.13 9.26 9.13
CA ASN A 93 -23.01 7.84 8.78
C ASN A 93 -21.56 7.45 8.50
N PHE A 94 -21.26 6.15 8.38
CA PHE A 94 -19.92 5.66 8.01
C PHE A 94 -19.41 6.36 6.73
N LEU A 95 -18.16 6.84 6.74
CA LEU A 95 -17.50 7.63 5.68
C LEU A 95 -18.14 9.01 5.38
N ASP A 96 -19.11 9.48 6.17
CA ASP A 96 -19.73 10.81 5.97
C ASP A 96 -18.87 11.92 6.59
N TYR A 97 -17.76 12.24 5.96
CA TYR A 97 -16.82 13.24 6.47
C TYR A 97 -17.34 14.69 6.41
N GLY A 98 -18.49 14.92 5.77
CA GLY A 98 -19.07 16.25 5.66
C GLY A 98 -19.60 16.80 6.98
N VAL A 99 -19.87 15.92 7.96
CA VAL A 99 -20.35 16.31 9.29
C VAL A 99 -19.22 16.67 10.27
N ILE A 100 -17.97 16.40 9.90
CA ILE A 100 -16.82 16.68 10.78
C ILE A 100 -16.58 18.20 10.78
N PRO A 101 -16.61 18.87 11.95
CA PRO A 101 -16.46 20.31 12.07
C PRO A 101 -14.99 20.71 12.01
N VAL A 102 -14.37 20.50 10.86
CA VAL A 102 -13.03 21.01 10.55
C VAL A 102 -13.16 22.46 10.09
N GLU A 103 -12.18 23.32 10.35
CA GLU A 103 -12.05 24.66 9.74
C GLU A 103 -11.74 24.56 8.23
N ALA A 104 -12.62 23.88 7.50
CA ALA A 104 -12.51 23.58 6.09
C ALA A 104 -13.92 23.52 5.50
N THR A 105 -14.04 23.79 4.20
CA THR A 105 -15.30 23.54 3.50
C THR A 105 -15.65 22.05 3.57
N ALA A 106 -16.94 21.70 3.58
CA ALA A 106 -17.39 20.31 3.63
C ALA A 106 -16.79 19.45 2.49
N ALA A 107 -16.52 20.05 1.33
CA ALA A 107 -15.84 19.39 0.22
C ALA A 107 -14.38 19.02 0.55
N LYS A 108 -13.65 19.92 1.22
CA LYS A 108 -12.26 19.70 1.63
C LYS A 108 -12.17 18.67 2.77
N ALA A 109 -13.11 18.69 3.72
CA ALA A 109 -13.22 17.66 4.76
C ALA A 109 -13.44 16.27 4.15
N ARG A 110 -14.32 16.15 3.14
CA ARG A 110 -14.52 14.91 2.38
C ARG A 110 -13.27 14.45 1.64
N ALA A 111 -12.59 15.36 0.94
CA ALA A 111 -11.36 15.01 0.22
C ALA A 111 -10.28 14.45 1.18
N LEU A 112 -10.09 15.08 2.34
CA LEU A 112 -9.12 14.62 3.35
C LEU A 112 -9.52 13.28 3.98
N GLY A 113 -10.81 13.08 4.30
CA GLY A 113 -11.29 11.81 4.83
C GLY A 113 -11.13 10.65 3.83
N ILE A 114 -11.43 10.91 2.55
CA ILE A 114 -11.21 9.94 1.46
C ILE A 114 -9.71 9.62 1.35
N LEU A 115 -8.84 10.62 1.28
CA LEU A 115 -7.38 10.39 1.21
C LEU A 115 -6.89 9.56 2.40
N GLY A 116 -7.37 9.85 3.62
CA GLY A 116 -7.04 9.07 4.81
C GLY A 116 -7.45 7.61 4.69
N VAL A 117 -8.65 7.35 4.18
CA VAL A 117 -9.11 5.98 3.89
C VAL A 117 -8.26 5.31 2.82
N GLU A 118 -7.90 6.03 1.75
CA GLU A 118 -7.05 5.51 0.70
C GLU A 118 -5.64 5.15 1.19
N VAL A 119 -5.10 5.84 2.19
CA VAL A 119 -3.87 5.43 2.88
C VAL A 119 -4.05 4.06 3.53
N GLY A 120 -5.17 3.84 4.23
CA GLY A 120 -5.52 2.53 4.80
C GLY A 120 -5.60 1.44 3.74
N VAL A 121 -6.33 1.69 2.64
CA VAL A 121 -6.43 0.78 1.50
C VAL A 121 -5.06 0.50 0.87
N THR A 122 -4.20 1.51 0.75
CA THR A 122 -2.84 1.37 0.19
C THR A 122 -2.02 0.36 0.98
N LEU A 123 -2.00 0.48 2.31
CA LEU A 123 -1.28 -0.45 3.18
C LEU A 123 -1.89 -1.85 3.15
N ALA A 124 -3.23 -1.93 3.13
CA ALA A 124 -3.97 -3.18 3.02
C ALA A 124 -3.57 -3.95 1.75
N VAL A 125 -3.66 -3.28 0.60
CA VAL A 125 -3.36 -3.87 -0.70
C VAL A 125 -1.89 -4.21 -0.84
N MET A 126 -0.99 -3.32 -0.42
CA MET A 126 0.46 -3.59 -0.42
C MET A 126 0.77 -4.88 0.35
N GLY A 127 0.23 -5.03 1.57
CA GLY A 127 0.41 -6.23 2.39
C GLY A 127 -0.12 -7.49 1.70
N VAL A 128 -1.36 -7.44 1.20
CA VAL A 128 -2.01 -8.57 0.53
C VAL A 128 -1.25 -8.99 -0.74
N THR A 129 -0.79 -8.04 -1.56
CA THR A 129 -0.01 -8.32 -2.77
C THR A 129 1.28 -9.08 -2.43
N ILE A 130 1.99 -8.68 -1.37
CA ILE A 130 3.20 -9.37 -0.91
C ILE A 130 2.88 -10.78 -0.39
N ILE A 131 1.82 -10.93 0.40
CA ILE A 131 1.37 -12.24 0.93
C ILE A 131 0.97 -13.18 -0.20
N MET A 132 0.25 -12.68 -1.21
CA MET A 132 -0.13 -13.47 -2.37
C MET A 132 1.11 -13.99 -3.09
N PHE A 133 2.08 -13.11 -3.36
CA PHE A 133 3.34 -13.51 -4.00
C PHE A 133 4.14 -14.53 -3.15
N ASP A 134 4.27 -14.31 -1.84
CA ASP A 134 4.95 -15.25 -0.94
C ASP A 134 4.24 -16.61 -0.91
N SER A 135 2.91 -16.62 -0.90
CA SER A 135 2.12 -17.87 -0.86
C SER A 135 2.28 -18.67 -2.15
N LEU A 136 2.19 -18.02 -3.32
CA LEU A 136 2.37 -18.65 -4.63
C LEU A 136 3.80 -19.18 -4.85
N THR A 137 4.80 -18.57 -4.22
CA THR A 137 6.20 -19.00 -4.37
C THR A 137 6.63 -20.06 -3.36
N ARG A 138 5.87 -20.25 -2.27
CA ARG A 138 6.13 -21.33 -1.28
C ARG A 138 5.66 -22.70 -1.75
N GLU A 139 4.50 -22.80 -2.39
CA GLU A 139 3.98 -24.09 -2.90
C GLU A 139 4.93 -24.76 -3.89
N ARG A 140 5.77 -23.98 -4.59
CA ARG A 140 6.72 -24.47 -5.59
C ARG A 140 8.09 -24.89 -5.03
N GLY A 141 8.27 -24.81 -3.71
CA GLY A 141 9.53 -25.11 -3.01
C GLY A 141 9.52 -26.38 -2.17
N GLU A 142 8.41 -27.12 -2.16
CA GLU A 142 8.22 -28.39 -1.44
C GLU A 142 8.17 -29.63 -2.35
N GLU A 143 8.46 -29.45 -3.66
CA GLU A 143 8.82 -30.53 -4.61
C GLU A 143 10.34 -30.52 -4.88
#